data_AF-A0A2V6IFM7-F1
#
_entry.id   AF-A0A2V6IFM7-F1
#
_cell.length_a   1.000
_cell.length_b   1.000
_cell.length_c   1.000
_cell.angle_alpha   90.00
_cell.angle_beta   90.00
_cell.angle_gamma   90.00
#
_symmetry.space_group_name_H-M   'P 1'
#
loop_
_entity.id
_entity.type
_entity.pdbx_description
1 polymer ?
#
loop_
_entity_poly.entity_id
_entity_poly.type
_entity_poly.pdbx_seq_one_letter_code
_entity_poly.pdbx_strand_id
1 'polypeptide(L)' 'DFICFEKIVLELKTASKLADEHRAQLLNYLNATGFELGLLVNFGQYPGLEYERIAKTQRIKPKEDFPDVSF' A
#
# COMPACT_ATOMS: atom_id res chain seq x y z
N ASP A 1 -5.68 5.79 12.26
CA ASP A 1 -5.35 5.92 10.83
C ASP A 1 -5.97 7.18 10.30
N PHE A 2 -5.33 7.78 9.31
CA PHE A 2 -5.78 9.03 8.73
C PHE A 2 -5.95 8.89 7.23
N ILE A 3 -6.97 9.55 6.70
CA ILE A 3 -7.09 9.80 5.27
C ILE A 3 -6.65 11.24 5.04
N CYS A 4 -5.57 11.40 4.29
CA CYS A 4 -5.01 12.70 3.94
C CYS A 4 -5.34 13.02 2.47
N PHE A 5 -5.81 14.25 2.23
CA PHE A 5 -6.13 14.76 0.88
C PHE A 5 -7.08 13.86 0.07
N GLU A 6 -7.93 13.09 0.76
CA GLU A 6 -8.86 12.11 0.16
C GLU A 6 -8.18 11.09 -0.78
N LYS A 7 -6.87 10.85 -0.60
CA LYS A 7 -6.05 10.04 -1.54
C LYS A 7 -4.99 9.19 -0.87
N ILE A 8 -4.61 9.48 0.36
CA ILE A 8 -3.48 8.85 1.05
C ILE A 8 -3.97 8.26 2.37
N VAL A 9 -3.69 6.97 2.59
CA VAL A 9 -3.86 6.34 3.91
C VAL A 9 -2.57 6.53 4.71
N LEU A 10 -2.67 7.11 5.91
CA LEU A 10 -1.56 7.27 6.85
C LEU A 10 -1.82 6.43 8.11
N GLU A 11 -0.97 5.43 8.32
CA GLU A 11 -0.96 4.55 9.49
C GLU A 11 0.23 4.92 10.37
N LEU A 12 -0.02 5.18 11.66
CA LEU A 12 1.03 5.51 12.63
C LEU A 12 1.16 4.39 13.67
N LYS A 13 2.39 3.96 13.95
CA LYS A 13 2.70 2.94 14.96
C LYS A 13 3.76 3.42 15.95
N THR A 14 3.79 2.79 17.11
CA THR A 14 4.85 2.91 18.11
C THR A 14 5.26 1.50 18.54
N ALA A 15 6.10 0.87 17.74
CA ALA A 15 6.57 -0.49 17.93
C ALA A 15 8.09 -0.57 17.79
N SER A 16 8.70 -1.65 18.29
CA SER A 16 10.15 -1.87 18.12
C SER A 16 10.56 -2.03 16.66
N LYS A 17 9.66 -2.53 15.81
CA LYS A 17 9.80 -2.64 14.36
C LYS A 17 8.43 -2.75 13.67
N LEU A 18 8.36 -2.49 12.38
CA LEU A 18 7.19 -2.81 11.57
C LEU A 18 7.08 -4.33 11.33
N ALA A 19 5.88 -4.87 11.55
CA ALA A 19 5.52 -6.25 11.31
C ALA A 19 4.57 -6.37 10.10
N ASP A 20 4.45 -7.58 9.55
CA ASP A 20 3.64 -7.83 8.35
C ASP A 20 2.15 -7.59 8.58
N GLU A 21 1.67 -7.74 9.81
CA GLU A 21 0.30 -7.35 10.20
C GLU A 21 0.03 -5.85 9.98
N HIS A 22 1.02 -4.98 10.20
CA HIS A 22 0.88 -3.55 9.94
C HIS A 22 0.76 -3.26 8.44
N ARG A 23 1.53 -3.99 7.62
CA ARG A 23 1.47 -3.89 6.15
C ARG A 23 0.14 -4.42 5.62
N ALA A 24 -0.31 -5.57 6.14
CA ALA A 24 -1.60 -6.15 5.80
C ALA A 24 -2.76 -5.21 6.14
N GLN A 25 -2.72 -4.55 7.31
CA GLN A 25 -3.69 -3.53 7.70
C GLN A 25 -3.74 -2.38 6.68
N LEU A 26 -2.58 -1.80 6.34
CA LEU A 26 -2.51 -0.72 5.36
C LEU A 26 -3.00 -1.15 3.97
N LEU A 27 -2.64 -2.35 3.51
CA LEU A 27 -3.10 -2.91 2.24
C LEU A 27 -4.62 -3.12 2.21
N ASN A 28 -5.22 -3.56 3.32
CA ASN A 28 -6.67 -3.69 3.44
C ASN A 28 -7.36 -2.33 3.29
N TYR A 29 -6.82 -1.27 3.88
CA TYR A 29 -7.33 0.08 3.66
C TYR A 29 -7.21 0.52 2.20
N LEU A 30 -6.05 0.34 1.56
CA LEU A 30 -5.89 0.67 0.13
C LEU A 30 -6.84 -0.13 -0.79
N ASN A 31 -7.22 -1.34 -0.37
CA ASN A 31 -8.22 -2.14 -1.08
C ASN A 31 -9.64 -1.65 -0.84
N ALA A 32 -10.00 -1.31 0.40
CA ALA A 32 -11.33 -0.86 0.77
C ALA A 32 -11.65 0.55 0.27
N THR A 33 -10.67 1.46 0.26
CA THR A 33 -10.87 2.87 -0.15
C THR A 33 -10.65 3.09 -1.64
N GLY A 34 -9.98 2.14 -2.33
CA GLY A 34 -9.53 2.34 -3.71
C GLY A 34 -8.35 3.31 -3.85
N PHE A 35 -7.78 3.80 -2.74
CA PHE A 35 -6.60 4.66 -2.78
C PHE A 35 -5.36 3.89 -3.23
N GLU A 36 -4.45 4.61 -3.87
CA GLU A 36 -3.25 4.01 -4.48
C GLU A 36 -1.99 4.18 -3.62
N LEU A 37 -2.04 5.03 -2.59
CA LEU A 37 -0.88 5.38 -1.78
C LEU A 37 -1.16 5.24 -0.28
N GLY A 38 -0.32 4.47 0.39
CA GLY A 38 -0.28 4.32 1.83
C GLY A 38 1.08 4.71 2.40
N LEU A 39 1.08 5.35 3.57
CA LEU A 39 2.24 5.63 4.38
C LEU A 39 2.10 4.91 5.72
N LEU A 40 3.09 4.09 6.05
CA LEU A 40 3.17 3.40 7.34
C LEU A 40 4.38 3.96 8.09
N VAL A 41 4.15 4.63 9.21
CA VAL A 41 5.20 5.36 9.94
C VAL A 41 5.27 4.85 11.37
N ASN A 42 6.43 4.35 11.79
CA ASN A 42 6.70 3.84 13.12
C ASN A 42 7.64 4.77 13.89
N PHE A 43 7.11 5.43 14.91
CA PHE A 43 7.84 6.32 15.83
C PHE A 43 8.44 5.59 17.05
N GLY A 44 8.19 4.28 17.21
CA GLY A 44 8.69 3.50 18.34
C GLY A 44 10.08 2.90 18.11
N GLN A 45 10.63 3.03 16.90
CA GLN A 45 11.97 2.54 16.59
C GLN A 45 13.02 3.51 17.17
N TYR A 46 14.08 2.96 17.75
CA TYR A 46 15.25 3.73 18.20
C TYR A 46 16.47 3.28 17.40
N PRO A 47 17.39 4.17 16.97
CA PRO A 47 17.48 5.61 17.27
C PRO A 47 16.73 6.54 16.28
N GLY A 48 15.82 6.03 15.43
CA GLY A 48 15.23 6.85 14.37
C GLY A 48 13.85 6.41 13.92
N LEU A 49 13.34 7.11 12.91
CA LEU A 49 12.03 6.85 12.33
C LEU A 49 12.09 5.69 11.34
N GLU A 50 11.26 4.67 11.52
CA GLU A 50 11.03 3.64 10.52
C GLU A 50 9.77 4.01 9.73
N TYR A 51 9.82 3.98 8.40
CA TYR A 51 8.65 4.26 7.58
C TYR A 51 8.67 3.52 6.25
N GLU A 52 7.49 3.22 5.73
CA GLU A 52 7.28 2.60 4.42
C GLU A 52 6.26 3.37 3.59
N ARG A 53 6.54 3.46 2.29
CA ARG A 53 5.61 3.97 1.28
C ARG A 53 5.12 2.82 0.43
N ILE A 54 3.84 2.48 0.55
CA ILE A 54 3.21 1.38 -0.19
C ILE A 54 2.39 1.99 -1.32
N ALA A 55 2.71 1.63 -2.56
CA ALA A 55 1.94 1.99 -3.74
C ALA A 55 1.19 0.77 -4.27
N LYS A 56 -0.12 0.91 -4.48
CA LYS A 56 -0.95 -0.12 -5.11
C LYS A 56 -0.62 -0.15 -6.59
N THR A 57 0.24 -1.06 -7.01
CA THR A 57 0.52 -1.27 -8.43
C THR A 57 -0.60 -2.11 -9.03
N GLN A 58 -1.28 -1.58 -10.04
CA GLN A 58 -2.14 -2.41 -10.86
C GLN A 58 -1.25 -3.39 -11.62
N ARG A 59 -1.51 -4.69 -11.43
CA ARG A 59 -0.90 -5.73 -12.26
C ARG A 59 -1.44 -5.51 -13.67
N ILE A 60 -0.64 -4.91 -14.55
CA ILE A 60 -0.98 -4.80 -15.97
C ILE A 60 -1.24 -6.23 -16.45
N LYS A 61 -2.50 -6.59 -16.72
CA LYS A 61 -2.79 -7.83 -17.44
C LYS A 61 -2.19 -7.63 -18.84
N PRO A 62 -1.33 -8.53 -19.33
CA PRO A 62 -0.91 -8.49 -20.71
C PRO A 62 -2.16 -8.41 -21.58
N LYS A 63 -2.17 -7.49 -22.55
CA LYS A 63 -3.23 -7.42 -23.54
C LYS A 63 -3.14 -8.72 -24.36
N GLU A 64 -4.18 -9.54 -24.36
CA GLU A 64 -4.25 -10.71 -25.24
C GLU A 64 -4.43 -10.22 -26.68
N ASP A 65 -3.32 -9.92 -27.35
CA ASP A 65 -3.30 -9.55 -28.77
C ASP A 65 -3.12 -10.84 -29.61
N PHE A 66 -4.20 -11.59 -29.83
CA PHE A 66 -4.28 -12.54 -30.96
C PHE A 66 -5.59 -12.32 -31.71
N PRO A 67 -5.57 -11.68 -32.89
CA PRO A 67 -6.71 -11.77 -33.79
C PRO A 67 -6.81 -13.21 -34.30
N ASP A 68 -7.99 -13.82 -34.16
CA ASP A 68 -8.35 -15.07 -34.82
C ASP A 68 -8.08 -14.95 -36.33
N VAL A 69 -6.93 -15.41 -36.79
CA VAL A 69 -6.71 -15.74 -38.19
C VAL A 69 -7.23 -17.16 -38.41
N SER A 70 -8.53 -17.23 -38.67
CA SER A 70 -9.16 -18.41 -39.25
C SER A 70 -8.67 -18.53 -40.71
N PHE A 71 -7.94 -19.60 -41.01
CA PHE A 71 -7.59 -19.99 -42.39
C PHE A 71 -8.82 -20.38 -43.21
#